data_AF-A0A933GHA7-F1
#
_entry.id   AF-A0A933GHA7-F1
#
_cell.length_a   1.000
_cell.length_b   1.000
_cell.length_c   1.000
_cell.angle_alpha   90.00
_cell.angle_beta   90.00
_cell.angle_gamma   90.00
#
_symmetry.space_group_name_H-M   'P 1'
#
loop_
_entity.id
_entity.type
_entity.pdbx_description
1 polymer ?
#
loop_
_entity_poly.entity_id
_entity_poly.type
_entity_poly.pdbx_seq_one_letter_code
_entity_poly.pdbx_strand_id
1 'polypeptide(L)'
;VQLIDATQWFKPLRKNLGKKNCELSEEDIQHICDTFLAFKETEQSKIFPNAAFGYWKVTVERPLRLKGIEPGHACSPKEIKALKETAERSDDAPPVIRKIHKRGTEPDPIRGRFATTLGGKGCGVEYEPDSDLRDTEQVPLLEEGGIEAFIRREVLPHVPDPWYDPESVRTGYEISFTRYFYKPQPLRTLEEIRADILALEKETEGLLGEIIEGGA
;
A
#
# COMPACT_ATOMS: atom_id res chain seq x y z
N VAL A 1 -5.14 9.95 -19.46
CA VAL A 1 -6.14 10.23 -18.40
C VAL A 1 -5.84 11.61 -17.87
N GLN A 2 -6.84 12.47 -17.78
CA GLN A 2 -6.70 13.81 -17.20
C GLN A 2 -7.43 13.80 -15.85
N LEU A 3 -6.73 14.21 -14.80
CA LEU A 3 -7.33 14.45 -13.49
C LEU A 3 -7.49 15.96 -13.32
N ILE A 4 -8.67 16.39 -12.87
CA ILE A 4 -8.99 17.81 -12.66
C ILE A 4 -9.40 18.00 -11.20
N ASP A 5 -8.69 18.87 -10.49
CA ASP A 5 -9.04 19.32 -9.14
C ASP A 5 -9.93 20.56 -9.21
N ALA A 6 -11.23 20.33 -9.06
CA ALA A 6 -12.26 21.37 -9.02
C ALA A 6 -12.69 21.74 -7.59
N THR A 7 -11.94 21.34 -6.55
CA THR A 7 -12.37 21.50 -5.15
C THR A 7 -12.54 22.96 -4.71
N GLN A 8 -11.89 23.91 -5.39
CA GLN A 8 -11.99 25.35 -5.11
C GLN A 8 -13.00 26.08 -6.01
N TRP A 9 -13.63 25.39 -6.96
CA TRP A 9 -14.57 25.99 -7.89
C TRP A 9 -15.97 25.75 -7.37
N PHE A 10 -16.46 26.65 -6.52
CA PHE A 10 -17.82 26.61 -6.00
C PHE A 10 -18.23 27.98 -5.48
N LYS A 11 -19.55 28.17 -5.32
CA LYS A 11 -20.13 29.28 -4.57
C LYS A 11 -20.81 28.73 -3.31
N PRO A 12 -20.70 29.40 -2.16
CA PRO A 12 -21.44 29.01 -0.97
C PRO A 12 -22.93 29.22 -1.19
N LEU A 13 -23.76 28.31 -0.68
CA LEU A 13 -25.21 28.43 -0.74
C LEU A 13 -25.69 29.57 0.15
N ARG A 14 -26.65 30.36 -0.35
CA ARG A 14 -27.30 31.42 0.45
C ARG A 14 -27.97 30.87 1.72
N LYS A 15 -28.49 29.64 1.65
CA LYS A 15 -29.06 28.92 2.80
C LYS A 15 -28.60 27.47 2.75
N ASN A 16 -27.92 27.03 3.81
CA ASN A 16 -27.45 25.65 3.91
C ASN A 16 -28.62 24.65 3.95
N LEU A 17 -28.42 23.52 3.29
CA LEU A 17 -29.36 22.39 3.24
C LEU A 17 -28.71 21.19 3.92
N GLY A 18 -28.79 21.18 5.26
CA GLY A 18 -28.08 20.18 6.07
C GLY A 18 -26.57 20.28 5.88
N LYS A 19 -25.94 19.18 5.43
CA LYS A 19 -24.49 19.14 5.14
C LYS A 19 -24.12 19.74 3.77
N LYS A 20 -25.10 20.08 2.93
CA LYS A 20 -24.85 20.75 1.65
C LYS A 20 -24.80 22.26 1.87
N ASN A 21 -23.62 22.85 1.68
CA ASN A 21 -23.33 24.27 1.91
C ASN A 21 -22.72 24.98 0.69
N CYS A 22 -22.44 24.27 -0.41
CA CYS A 22 -21.83 24.80 -1.62
C CYS A 22 -22.59 24.32 -2.87
N GLU A 23 -22.45 25.07 -3.97
CA GLU A 23 -22.96 24.74 -5.29
C GLU A 23 -21.97 25.13 -6.39
N LEU A 24 -22.06 24.47 -7.55
CA LEU A 24 -21.36 24.88 -8.77
C LEU A 24 -22.23 25.89 -9.51
N SER A 25 -21.69 27.07 -9.80
CA SER A 25 -22.35 28.03 -10.69
C SER A 25 -22.13 27.69 -12.17
N GLU A 26 -22.87 28.32 -13.07
CA GLU A 26 -22.69 28.13 -14.52
C GLU A 26 -21.26 28.46 -14.95
N GLU A 27 -20.66 29.49 -14.37
CA GLU A 27 -19.25 29.86 -14.61
C GLU A 27 -18.29 28.76 -14.17
N ASP A 28 -18.54 28.12 -13.01
CA ASP A 28 -17.71 27.02 -12.50
C ASP A 28 -17.81 25.78 -13.41
N ILE A 29 -19.03 25.44 -13.85
CA ILE A 29 -19.27 24.32 -14.78
C ILE A 29 -18.55 24.58 -16.10
N GLN A 30 -18.69 25.80 -16.66
CA GLN A 30 -18.02 26.17 -17.90
C GLN A 30 -16.50 26.07 -17.75
N HIS A 31 -15.95 26.54 -16.64
CA HIS A 31 -14.51 26.47 -16.37
C HIS A 31 -14.00 25.02 -16.28
N ILE A 32 -14.75 24.11 -15.65
CA ILE A 32 -14.43 22.67 -15.63
C ILE A 32 -14.43 22.10 -17.05
N CYS A 33 -15.46 22.39 -17.83
CA CYS A 33 -15.59 21.93 -19.22
C CYS A 33 -14.45 22.45 -20.09
N ASP A 34 -14.11 23.73 -19.99
CA ASP A 34 -13.02 24.35 -20.74
C ASP A 34 -11.67 23.72 -20.36
N THR A 35 -11.45 23.45 -19.07
CA THR A 35 -10.24 22.77 -18.59
C THR A 35 -10.13 21.35 -19.14
N PHE A 36 -11.24 20.60 -19.14
CA PHE A 36 -11.29 19.26 -19.70
C PHE A 36 -11.02 19.26 -21.21
N LEU A 37 -11.69 20.13 -21.96
CA LEU A 37 -11.54 20.23 -23.42
C LEU A 37 -10.16 20.75 -23.83
N ALA A 38 -9.55 21.65 -23.05
CA ALA A 38 -8.22 22.15 -23.32
C ALA A 38 -7.15 21.05 -23.24
N PHE A 39 -7.34 20.07 -22.33
CA PHE A 39 -6.43 18.93 -22.13
C PHE A 39 -4.96 19.36 -22.03
N LYS A 40 -4.68 20.35 -21.18
CA LYS A 40 -3.33 20.86 -20.91
C LYS A 40 -2.95 20.66 -19.45
N GLU A 41 -1.66 20.44 -19.20
CA GLU A 41 -1.17 20.40 -17.83
C GLU A 41 -1.20 21.79 -17.19
N THR A 42 -1.79 21.84 -16.00
CA THR A 42 -1.87 23.00 -15.11
C THR A 42 -1.75 22.53 -13.66
N GLU A 43 -1.83 23.45 -12.71
CA GLU A 43 -1.86 23.08 -11.29
C GLU A 43 -3.12 22.26 -10.94
N GLN A 44 -4.26 22.61 -11.54
CA GLN A 44 -5.56 21.97 -11.33
C GLN A 44 -5.76 20.79 -12.30
N SER A 45 -5.01 20.70 -13.40
CA SER A 45 -5.17 19.66 -14.41
C SER A 45 -3.87 18.89 -14.62
N LYS A 46 -3.86 17.61 -14.25
CA LYS A 46 -2.69 16.74 -14.42
C LYS A 46 -3.00 15.63 -15.41
N ILE A 47 -2.10 15.42 -16.36
CA ILE A 47 -2.27 14.46 -17.45
C ILE A 47 -1.30 13.31 -17.25
N PHE A 48 -1.83 12.10 -17.34
CA PHE A 48 -1.06 10.88 -17.12
C PHE A 48 -1.35 9.84 -18.19
N PRO A 49 -0.35 9.01 -18.55
CA PRO A 49 -0.64 7.79 -19.29
C PRO A 49 -1.50 6.87 -18.42
N ASN A 50 -2.37 6.05 -19.03
CA ASN A 50 -3.25 5.14 -18.28
C ASN A 50 -2.44 4.20 -17.37
N ALA A 51 -1.30 3.70 -17.86
CA ALA A 51 -0.41 2.82 -17.12
C ALA A 51 0.14 3.43 -15.82
N ALA A 52 0.14 4.76 -15.64
CA ALA A 52 0.58 5.40 -14.40
C ALA A 52 -0.31 5.07 -13.18
N PHE A 53 -1.55 4.62 -13.43
CA PHE A 53 -2.49 4.20 -12.38
C PHE A 53 -2.57 2.68 -12.25
N GLY A 54 -1.95 1.95 -13.17
CA GLY A 54 -2.02 0.51 -13.19
C GLY A 54 -0.97 -0.11 -12.27
N TYR A 55 -1.32 -1.27 -11.73
CA TYR A 55 -0.39 -2.13 -11.01
C TYR A 55 -0.68 -3.61 -11.29
N TRP A 56 0.32 -4.46 -11.13
CA TRP A 56 0.16 -5.89 -10.94
C TRP A 56 -0.02 -6.18 -9.46
N LYS A 57 -1.17 -6.73 -9.09
CA LYS A 57 -1.39 -7.34 -7.79
C LYS A 57 -0.82 -8.75 -7.84
N VAL A 58 0.14 -9.06 -6.98
CA VAL A 58 0.84 -10.35 -6.95
C VAL A 58 0.83 -10.92 -5.54
N THR A 59 0.60 -12.22 -5.42
CA THR A 59 0.76 -12.94 -4.15
C THR A 59 2.23 -13.25 -3.95
N VAL A 60 2.76 -12.84 -2.80
CA VAL A 60 4.09 -13.22 -2.34
C VAL A 60 3.94 -14.28 -1.27
N GLU A 61 4.57 -15.42 -1.53
CA GLU A 61 4.56 -16.56 -0.65
C GLU A 61 5.89 -16.65 0.11
N ARG A 62 5.81 -17.22 1.31
CA ARG A 62 6.96 -17.50 2.16
C ARG A 62 6.90 -18.96 2.59
N PRO A 63 8.05 -19.59 2.86
CA PRO A 63 8.07 -21.01 3.18
C PRO A 63 7.55 -21.25 4.59
N LEU A 64 6.73 -22.29 4.75
CA LEU A 64 6.34 -22.82 6.04
C LEU A 64 7.55 -23.41 6.75
N ARG A 65 7.79 -22.98 7.99
CA ARG A 65 8.90 -23.43 8.83
C ARG A 65 8.37 -24.03 10.13
N LEU A 66 8.67 -25.30 10.35
CA LEU A 66 8.18 -26.06 11.50
C LEU A 66 9.36 -26.72 12.23
N LYS A 67 9.32 -26.75 13.56
CA LYS A 67 10.32 -27.48 14.36
C LYS A 67 10.22 -28.98 14.11
N GLY A 68 11.36 -29.67 14.13
CA GLY A 68 11.43 -31.14 14.00
C GLY A 68 11.37 -31.68 12.57
N ILE A 69 11.47 -30.83 11.56
CA ILE A 69 11.53 -31.25 10.15
C ILE A 69 12.91 -31.82 9.83
N GLU A 70 12.94 -33.02 9.25
CA GLU A 70 14.18 -33.62 8.73
C GLU A 70 14.64 -32.89 7.46
N PRO A 71 15.87 -32.34 7.43
CA PRO A 71 16.39 -31.69 6.24
C PRO A 71 16.41 -32.63 5.04
N GLY A 72 15.86 -32.18 3.92
CA GLY A 72 15.91 -32.93 2.66
C GLY A 72 14.85 -34.01 2.46
N HIS A 73 13.92 -34.13 3.41
CA HIS A 73 12.74 -34.97 3.26
C HIS A 73 11.58 -34.17 2.62
N ALA A 74 11.01 -34.67 1.52
CA ALA A 74 9.81 -34.09 0.93
C ALA A 74 8.56 -34.65 1.62
N CYS A 75 7.82 -33.78 2.30
CA CYS A 75 6.60 -34.16 3.01
C CYS A 75 5.43 -34.32 2.03
N SER A 76 4.71 -35.42 2.15
CA SER A 76 3.43 -35.63 1.48
C SER A 76 2.33 -34.70 2.02
N PRO A 77 1.23 -34.49 1.28
CA PRO A 77 0.12 -33.65 1.75
C PRO A 77 -0.46 -34.08 3.10
N LYS A 78 -0.47 -35.40 3.40
CA LYS A 78 -0.96 -35.92 4.69
C LYS A 78 -0.01 -35.57 5.83
N GLU A 79 1.30 -35.70 5.60
CA GLU A 79 2.33 -35.31 6.58
C GLU A 79 2.30 -33.81 6.83
N ILE A 80 2.23 -32.98 5.78
CA ILE A 80 2.11 -31.53 5.91
C ILE A 80 0.89 -31.15 6.75
N LYS A 81 -0.27 -31.77 6.49
CA LYS A 81 -1.47 -31.52 7.29
C LYS A 81 -1.27 -31.88 8.76
N ALA A 82 -0.74 -33.06 9.05
CA ALA A 82 -0.47 -33.49 10.43
C ALA A 82 0.55 -32.57 11.13
N LEU A 83 1.59 -32.15 10.40
CA LEU A 83 2.62 -31.23 10.91
C LEU A 83 2.04 -29.85 11.21
N LYS A 84 1.15 -29.30 10.37
CA LYS A 84 0.46 -28.03 10.66
C LYS A 84 -0.41 -28.09 11.92
N GLU A 85 -0.92 -29.27 12.29
CA GLU A 85 -1.75 -29.46 13.48
C GLU A 85 -0.93 -29.72 14.76
N THR A 86 0.29 -30.26 14.63
CA THR A 86 1.05 -30.81 15.78
C THR A 86 2.40 -30.15 16.01
N ALA A 87 3.04 -29.60 14.98
CA ALA A 87 4.36 -29.02 15.05
C ALA A 87 4.28 -27.51 15.32
N GLU A 88 5.26 -27.01 16.07
CA GLU A 88 5.38 -25.58 16.38
C GLU A 88 6.06 -24.84 15.22
N ARG A 89 5.45 -23.72 14.78
CA ARG A 89 6.06 -22.82 13.80
C ARG A 89 7.22 -22.05 14.43
N SER A 90 8.32 -21.91 13.69
CA SER A 90 9.48 -21.12 14.12
C SER A 90 10.24 -20.58 12.92
N ASP A 91 10.57 -19.29 12.93
CA ASP A 91 11.25 -18.63 11.81
C ASP A 91 12.70 -19.15 11.62
N ASP A 92 13.31 -19.71 12.67
CA ASP A 92 14.64 -20.33 12.64
C ASP A 92 14.61 -21.81 12.20
N ALA A 93 13.42 -22.41 12.04
CA ALA A 93 13.30 -23.80 11.66
C ALA A 93 13.51 -24.02 10.15
N PRO A 94 13.92 -25.22 9.72
CA PRO A 94 14.03 -25.54 8.30
C PRO A 94 12.68 -25.39 7.56
N PRO A 95 12.69 -25.01 6.27
CA PRO A 95 11.49 -25.02 5.44
C PRO A 95 10.96 -26.44 5.24
N VAL A 96 9.64 -26.58 5.26
CA VAL A 96 8.95 -27.80 4.84
C VAL A 96 9.06 -27.95 3.32
N ILE A 97 9.70 -29.02 2.86
CA ILE A 97 9.83 -29.31 1.43
C ILE A 97 8.57 -30.02 0.94
N ARG A 98 7.85 -29.41 0.00
CA ARG A 98 6.66 -30.01 -0.63
C ARG A 98 7.06 -30.94 -1.78
N LYS A 99 8.13 -30.60 -2.50
CA LYS A 99 8.55 -31.34 -3.70
C LYS A 99 10.05 -31.21 -3.94
N ILE A 100 10.67 -32.33 -4.31
CA ILE A 100 12.05 -32.38 -4.80
C ILE A 100 12.02 -32.63 -6.31
N HIS A 101 12.71 -31.79 -7.07
CA HIS A 101 12.85 -31.92 -8.51
C HIS A 101 14.03 -32.84 -8.87
N LYS A 102 14.01 -33.31 -10.13
CA LYS A 102 15.11 -34.12 -10.67
C LYS A 102 16.43 -33.35 -10.63
N ARG A 103 17.53 -34.10 -10.52
CA ARG A 103 18.89 -33.54 -10.54
C ARG A 103 19.12 -32.71 -11.81
N GLY A 104 19.82 -31.59 -11.65
CA GLY A 104 20.10 -30.65 -12.74
C GLY A 104 18.93 -29.74 -13.12
N THR A 105 17.82 -29.75 -12.38
CA THR A 105 16.77 -28.74 -12.54
C THR A 105 17.30 -27.39 -12.08
N GLU A 106 17.19 -26.38 -12.93
CA GLU A 106 17.64 -25.03 -12.60
C GLU A 106 16.79 -24.42 -11.48
N PRO A 107 17.42 -23.82 -10.45
CA PRO A 107 16.69 -23.09 -9.43
C PRO A 107 16.10 -21.82 -10.04
N ASP A 108 14.92 -21.46 -9.55
CA ASP A 108 14.23 -20.22 -9.87
C ASP A 108 13.57 -19.70 -8.58
N PRO A 109 14.37 -19.14 -7.65
CA PRO A 109 13.89 -18.78 -6.33
C PRO A 109 12.76 -17.75 -6.38
N ILE A 110 12.78 -16.84 -7.37
CA ILE A 110 11.73 -15.82 -7.54
C ILE A 110 10.36 -16.42 -7.86
N ARG A 111 10.34 -17.66 -8.38
CA ARG A 111 9.13 -18.45 -8.68
C ARG A 111 9.02 -19.72 -7.83
N GLY A 112 9.66 -19.74 -6.66
CA GLY A 112 9.46 -20.78 -5.64
C GLY A 112 10.25 -22.07 -5.86
N ARG A 113 11.23 -22.09 -6.77
CA ARG A 113 12.16 -23.22 -6.93
C ARG A 113 13.53 -22.89 -6.34
N PHE A 114 13.84 -23.44 -5.18
CA PHE A 114 15.08 -23.15 -4.45
C PHE A 114 16.13 -24.22 -4.70
N ALA A 115 17.41 -23.82 -4.69
CA ALA A 115 18.51 -24.76 -4.77
C ALA A 115 18.71 -25.47 -3.41
N THR A 116 18.93 -26.78 -3.44
CA THR A 116 19.35 -27.55 -2.27
C THR A 116 20.36 -28.62 -2.67
N THR A 117 21.06 -29.20 -1.70
CA THR A 117 22.01 -30.30 -1.93
C THR A 117 21.55 -31.55 -1.19
N LEU A 118 21.22 -32.60 -1.94
CA LEU A 118 20.83 -33.90 -1.38
C LEU A 118 21.80 -34.98 -1.84
N GLY A 119 22.46 -35.64 -0.88
CA GLY A 119 23.45 -36.68 -1.16
C GLY A 119 24.65 -36.19 -1.99
N GLY A 120 25.12 -34.96 -1.71
CA GLY A 120 26.29 -34.36 -2.37
C GLY A 120 26.07 -33.86 -3.80
N LYS A 121 24.81 -33.80 -4.28
CA LYS A 121 24.46 -33.28 -5.61
C LYS A 121 23.35 -32.23 -5.51
N GLY A 122 23.47 -31.17 -6.30
CA GLY A 122 22.48 -30.10 -6.35
C GLY A 122 21.16 -30.54 -7.00
N CYS A 123 20.04 -30.18 -6.39
CA CYS A 123 18.69 -30.33 -6.93
C CYS A 123 17.82 -29.12 -6.56
N GLY A 124 16.71 -28.95 -7.29
CA GLY A 124 15.71 -27.92 -6.99
C GLY A 124 14.63 -28.45 -6.04
N VAL A 125 14.12 -27.60 -5.15
CA VAL A 125 12.98 -27.90 -4.27
C VAL A 125 11.92 -26.82 -4.33
N GLU A 126 10.66 -27.21 -4.11
CA GLU A 126 9.57 -26.29 -3.79
C GLU A 126 9.22 -26.44 -2.31
N TYR A 127 9.07 -25.31 -1.63
CA TYR A 127 8.62 -25.28 -0.25
C TYR A 127 7.10 -25.23 -0.16
N GLU A 128 6.55 -25.74 0.93
CA GLU A 128 5.15 -25.53 1.26
C GLU A 128 4.93 -24.05 1.64
N PRO A 129 3.96 -23.34 1.04
CA PRO A 129 3.67 -21.97 1.43
C PRO A 129 3.06 -21.90 2.84
N ASP A 130 3.46 -20.87 3.58
CA ASP A 130 2.84 -20.49 4.84
C ASP A 130 1.71 -19.47 4.59
N SER A 131 0.46 -19.90 4.74
CA SER A 131 -0.70 -19.04 4.53
C SER A 131 -0.78 -17.86 5.50
N ASP A 132 -0.16 -17.98 6.69
CA ASP A 132 -0.19 -16.94 7.71
C ASP A 132 0.88 -15.85 7.46
N LEU A 133 1.83 -16.14 6.57
CA LEU A 133 2.87 -15.22 6.12
C LEU A 133 2.71 -14.80 4.66
N ARG A 134 1.59 -15.17 4.04
CA ARG A 134 1.28 -14.81 2.67
C ARG A 134 0.93 -13.33 2.60
N ASP A 135 1.62 -12.62 1.73
CA ASP A 135 1.41 -11.20 1.51
C ASP A 135 0.92 -10.94 0.09
N THR A 136 0.45 -9.72 -0.15
CA THR A 136 0.08 -9.25 -1.48
C THR A 136 0.75 -7.92 -1.77
N GLU A 137 1.48 -7.89 -2.87
CA GLU A 137 2.17 -6.69 -3.33
C GLU A 137 1.44 -6.06 -4.51
N GLN A 138 1.50 -4.72 -4.59
CA GLN A 138 1.06 -3.96 -5.75
C GLN A 138 2.28 -3.39 -6.46
N VAL A 139 2.66 -4.01 -7.57
CA VAL A 139 3.81 -3.59 -8.38
C VAL A 139 3.34 -2.64 -9.47
N PRO A 140 3.83 -1.39 -9.56
CA PRO A 140 3.42 -0.46 -10.62
C PRO A 140 3.61 -1.04 -12.02
N LEU A 141 2.68 -0.80 -12.96
CA LEU A 141 2.86 -1.25 -14.35
C LEU A 141 4.06 -0.60 -15.04
N LEU A 142 4.47 0.56 -14.56
CA LEU A 142 5.64 1.31 -15.04
C LEU A 142 6.94 0.95 -14.29
N GLU A 143 6.91 -0.08 -13.44
CA GLU A 143 8.10 -0.55 -12.75
C GLU A 143 9.14 -1.09 -13.74
N GLU A 144 10.36 -0.54 -13.68
CA GLU A 144 11.44 -0.96 -14.57
C GLU A 144 11.92 -2.37 -14.19
N GLY A 145 11.91 -3.28 -15.17
CA GLY A 145 12.21 -4.70 -14.93
C GLY A 145 11.05 -5.50 -14.33
N GLY A 146 9.88 -4.88 -14.15
CA GLY A 146 8.63 -5.53 -13.78
C GLY A 146 8.62 -6.18 -12.39
N ILE A 147 7.79 -7.21 -12.22
CA ILE A 147 7.56 -7.88 -10.94
C ILE A 147 8.86 -8.43 -10.33
N GLU A 148 9.73 -9.06 -11.11
CA GLU A 148 10.97 -9.64 -10.58
C GLU A 148 11.91 -8.58 -10.01
N ALA A 149 12.07 -7.44 -10.70
CA ALA A 149 12.90 -6.35 -10.22
C ALA A 149 12.34 -5.75 -8.92
N PHE A 150 11.02 -5.57 -8.85
CA PHE A 150 10.35 -5.11 -7.64
C PHE A 150 10.58 -6.06 -6.46
N ILE A 151 10.31 -7.35 -6.63
CA ILE A 151 10.46 -8.33 -5.54
C ILE A 151 11.93 -8.36 -5.06
N ARG A 152 12.90 -8.27 -5.95
CA ARG A 152 14.33 -8.22 -5.57
C ARG A 152 14.70 -6.96 -4.80
N ARG A 153 14.10 -5.80 -5.13
CA ARG A 153 14.42 -4.50 -4.51
C ARG A 153 13.67 -4.28 -3.21
N GLU A 154 12.38 -4.58 -3.16
CA GLU A 154 11.49 -4.18 -2.07
C GLU A 154 11.16 -5.34 -1.12
N VAL A 155 11.11 -6.58 -1.61
CA VAL A 155 10.65 -7.71 -0.78
C VAL A 155 11.82 -8.51 -0.22
N LEU A 156 12.74 -8.93 -1.09
CA LEU A 156 13.87 -9.79 -0.76
C LEU A 156 14.78 -9.24 0.37
N PRO A 157 15.00 -7.91 0.53
CA PRO A 157 15.79 -7.39 1.65
C PRO A 157 15.11 -7.51 3.02
N HIS A 158 13.79 -7.72 3.07
CA HIS A 158 13.01 -7.67 4.30
C HIS A 158 12.50 -9.04 4.74
N VAL A 159 12.31 -9.98 3.81
CA VAL A 159 11.85 -11.34 4.12
C VAL A 159 12.76 -12.39 3.49
N PRO A 160 13.10 -13.48 4.21
CA PRO A 160 13.91 -14.56 3.67
C PRO A 160 13.10 -15.47 2.75
N ASP A 161 13.75 -15.92 1.67
CA ASP A 161 13.22 -16.88 0.70
C ASP A 161 11.80 -16.58 0.13
N PRO A 162 11.45 -15.33 -0.22
CA PRO A 162 10.16 -15.04 -0.83
C PRO A 162 10.11 -15.50 -2.28
N TRP A 163 8.92 -15.86 -2.73
CA TRP A 163 8.63 -16.02 -4.16
C TRP A 163 7.27 -15.46 -4.48
N TYR A 164 7.05 -15.05 -5.73
CA TYR A 164 5.70 -14.68 -6.16
C TYR A 164 5.04 -15.85 -6.90
N ASP A 165 3.73 -15.97 -6.78
CA ASP A 165 2.94 -16.91 -7.57
C ASP A 165 2.56 -16.29 -8.93
N PRO A 166 3.07 -16.79 -10.07
CA PRO A 166 2.74 -16.25 -11.38
C PRO A 166 1.26 -16.38 -11.75
N GLU A 167 0.54 -17.36 -11.20
CA GLU A 167 -0.89 -17.56 -11.47
C GLU A 167 -1.77 -16.56 -10.71
N SER A 168 -1.24 -15.97 -9.63
CA SER A 168 -1.91 -14.94 -8.82
C SER A 168 -1.93 -13.56 -9.47
N VAL A 169 -1.10 -13.31 -10.50
CA VAL A 169 -0.91 -11.98 -11.07
C VAL A 169 -2.21 -11.45 -11.66
N ARG A 170 -2.68 -10.30 -11.15
CA ARG A 170 -3.87 -9.59 -11.66
C ARG A 170 -3.52 -8.14 -11.94
N THR A 171 -4.04 -7.58 -13.03
CA THR A 171 -3.87 -6.14 -13.31
C THR A 171 -5.00 -5.36 -12.64
N GLY A 172 -4.63 -4.39 -11.80
CA GLY A 172 -5.53 -3.43 -11.18
C GLY A 172 -5.22 -2.00 -11.61
N TYR A 173 -6.16 -1.09 -11.38
CA TYR A 173 -5.97 0.35 -11.57
C TYR A 173 -6.49 1.09 -10.35
N GLU A 174 -5.72 2.05 -9.86
CA GLU A 174 -6.09 2.90 -8.73
C GLU A 174 -5.70 4.36 -8.97
N ILE A 175 -6.65 5.26 -8.72
CA ILE A 175 -6.44 6.70 -8.85
C ILE A 175 -6.57 7.32 -7.46
N SER A 176 -5.43 7.71 -6.87
CA SER A 176 -5.41 8.46 -5.62
C SER A 176 -5.33 9.96 -5.90
N PHE A 177 -6.46 10.66 -5.84
CA PHE A 177 -6.47 12.12 -5.99
C PHE A 177 -5.61 12.83 -4.95
N THR A 178 -5.60 12.31 -3.70
CA THR A 178 -4.75 12.82 -2.62
C THR A 178 -3.28 12.78 -3.01
N ARG A 179 -2.78 11.69 -3.61
CA ARG A 179 -1.38 11.59 -4.05
C ARG A 179 -0.99 12.73 -5.01
N TYR A 180 -1.92 13.19 -5.84
CA TYR A 180 -1.63 14.17 -6.89
C TYR A 180 -1.95 15.60 -6.50
N PHE A 181 -3.03 15.86 -5.75
CA PHE A 181 -3.52 17.22 -5.49
C PHE A 181 -3.45 17.64 -4.02
N TYR A 182 -3.09 16.73 -3.11
CA TYR A 182 -2.94 17.10 -1.70
C TYR A 182 -1.78 18.08 -1.51
N LYS A 183 -2.11 19.23 -0.93
CA LYS A 183 -1.14 20.21 -0.46
C LYS A 183 -1.11 20.13 1.06
N PRO A 184 0.02 19.75 1.67
CA PRO A 184 0.16 19.78 3.11
C PRO A 184 -0.17 21.18 3.62
N GLN A 185 -1.12 21.27 4.56
CA GLN A 185 -1.34 22.54 5.24
C GLN A 185 -0.20 22.74 6.24
N PRO A 186 0.57 23.84 6.12
CA PRO A 186 1.62 24.12 7.08
C PRO A 186 0.98 24.28 8.47
N LEU A 187 1.63 23.70 9.47
CA LEU A 187 1.23 23.92 10.85
C LEU A 187 1.40 25.40 11.18
N ARG A 188 0.47 25.94 11.99
CA ARG A 188 0.62 27.30 12.53
C ARG A 188 1.92 27.39 13.34
N THR A 189 2.52 28.55 13.34
CA THR A 189 3.76 28.81 14.10
C THR A 189 3.48 28.81 15.60
N LEU A 190 4.52 28.56 16.41
CA LEU A 190 4.40 28.64 17.88
C LEU A 190 4.05 30.04 18.33
N GLU A 191 4.53 31.06 17.62
CA GLU A 191 4.23 32.47 17.86
C GLU A 191 2.75 32.78 17.65
N GLU A 192 2.15 32.30 16.56
CA GLU A 192 0.72 32.43 16.30
C GLU A 192 -0.12 31.68 17.34
N ILE A 193 0.30 30.46 17.71
CA ILE A 193 -0.37 29.70 18.78
C ILE A 193 -0.32 30.46 20.10
N ARG A 194 0.83 31.05 20.45
CA ARG A 194 0.98 31.85 21.67
C ARG A 194 0.13 33.11 21.62
N ALA A 195 0.11 33.81 20.50
CA ALA A 195 -0.68 35.03 20.33
C ALA A 195 -2.19 34.74 20.51
N ASP A 196 -2.69 33.65 19.93
CA ASP A 196 -4.08 33.23 20.09
C ASP A 196 -4.43 32.88 21.55
N ILE A 197 -3.55 32.14 22.24
CA ILE A 197 -3.76 31.80 23.65
C ILE A 197 -3.87 33.06 24.50
N LEU A 198 -2.95 34.01 24.33
CA LEU A 198 -2.97 35.28 25.06
C LEU A 198 -4.20 36.13 24.72
N ALA A 199 -4.65 36.11 23.47
CA ALA A 199 -5.87 36.81 23.04
C ALA A 199 -7.12 36.20 23.70
N LEU A 200 -7.22 34.87 23.75
CA LEU A 200 -8.30 34.15 24.43
C LEU A 200 -8.28 34.39 25.95
N GLU A 201 -7.10 34.38 26.58
CA GLU A 201 -6.96 34.72 28.00
C GLU A 201 -7.54 36.12 28.28
N LYS A 202 -7.15 37.11 27.49
CA LYS A 202 -7.64 38.49 27.63
C LYS A 202 -9.15 38.60 27.42
N GLU A 203 -9.71 37.86 26.45
CA GLU A 203 -11.15 37.82 26.22
C GLU A 203 -11.89 37.22 27.42
N THR A 204 -11.38 36.11 27.98
CA THR A 204 -11.97 35.48 29.17
C THR A 204 -11.88 36.33 30.42
N GLU A 205 -10.78 37.04 30.64
CA GLU A 205 -10.64 38.00 31.74
C GLU A 205 -11.64 39.15 31.61
N GLY A 206 -11.83 39.67 30.39
CA GLY A 206 -12.84 40.71 30.11
C GLY A 206 -14.26 40.24 30.43
N LEU A 207 -14.63 39.03 29.98
CA LEU A 207 -15.94 38.43 30.26
C LEU A 207 -16.16 38.18 31.76
N LEU A 208 -15.14 37.73 32.49
CA LEU A 208 -15.23 37.56 33.95
C LEU A 208 -15.39 38.89 34.67
N GLY A 209 -14.70 39.94 34.21
CA GLY A 209 -14.87 41.31 34.72
C GLY A 209 -16.31 41.81 34.57
N GLU A 210 -16.90 41.64 33.38
CA GLU A 210 -18.30 42.03 33.13
C GLU A 210 -19.30 41.27 34.01
N ILE A 211 -19.06 39.99 34.30
CA ILE A 211 -19.92 39.18 35.20
C ILE A 211 -19.81 39.66 36.65
N ILE A 212 -18.60 40.00 37.11
CA ILE A 212 -18.35 40.45 38.49
C ILE A 212 -18.86 41.89 38.69
N GLU A 213 -18.70 42.78 37.71
CA GLU A 213 -19.16 44.18 37.78
C GLU A 213 -20.67 44.32 37.49
N GLY A 214 -21.24 43.49 36.62
CA GLY A 214 -22.68 43.48 36.32
C GLY A 214 -23.57 42.79 37.36
N GLY A 215 -22.96 42.19 38.40
CA GLY A 215 -23.65 41.53 39.52
C GLY A 215 -23.76 42.38 40.79
N ALA A 216 -23.31 43.64 40.77
CA ALA A 216 -23.39 44.58 41.89
C ALA A 216 -24.59 45.54 41.80
#